data_AF-A0A3S3QIA3-F1
#
_entry.id   AF-A0A3S3QIA3-F1
#
_cell.length_a   1.000
_cell.length_b   1.000
_cell.length_c   1.000
_cell.angle_alpha   90.00
_cell.angle_beta   90.00
_cell.angle_gamma   90.00
#
_symmetry.space_group_name_H-M   'P 1'
#
loop_
_entity.id
_entity.type
_entity.pdbx_description
1 polymer ?
#
loop_
_entity_poly.entity_id
_entity_poly.type
_entity_poly.pdbx_seq_one_letter_code
_entity_poly.pdbx_strand_id
1 'polypeptide(L)'
;MGDWQVSDNSFPAPGLPELKDVQLLEQVEIDWGKYYGSYLRTLSDYEPDWSVSASGVPSGDVGWFFDLPYNLGLDELDNDGDGQIDEDDEANILAGERVVKDVFIRNGLAVVISLIPGNSPCDGGGNSIVHEMPFCSGGRLTEPVFDINNDGLIDERDRIEINGESLPPNGMMYDGILHKPVVVGDPDEEKDRELKIFSSSNGTTQTLWEKQEETGFYYWKEH
;
A
#
# COMPACT_ATOMS: atom_id res chain seq x y z
N MET A 1 -49.95 -9.24 -1.08
CA MET A 1 -49.19 -8.75 0.08
C MET A 1 -48.54 -9.95 0.72
N GLY A 2 -47.26 -10.13 0.42
CA GLY A 2 -46.39 -11.15 0.98
C GLY A 2 -45.00 -10.56 0.92
N ASP A 3 -44.49 -10.24 2.09
CA ASP A 3 -43.34 -9.41 2.39
C ASP A 3 -42.03 -10.09 1.95
N TRP A 4 -41.12 -9.35 1.30
CA TRP A 4 -39.79 -9.83 0.94
C TRP A 4 -38.84 -9.50 2.08
N GLN A 5 -38.50 -10.49 2.91
CA GLN A 5 -37.40 -10.39 3.85
C GLN A 5 -36.12 -10.84 3.14
N VAL A 6 -35.17 -9.92 2.98
CA VAL A 6 -33.81 -10.20 2.54
C VAL A 6 -33.07 -10.83 3.73
N SER A 7 -32.61 -12.07 3.60
CA SER A 7 -31.73 -12.68 4.59
C SER A 7 -30.60 -13.45 3.92
N ASP A 8 -29.41 -12.98 4.23
CA ASP A 8 -28.13 -13.68 4.25
C ASP A 8 -27.34 -13.75 2.92
N ASN A 9 -26.24 -12.99 2.91
CA ASN A 9 -25.20 -12.95 1.89
C ASN A 9 -24.03 -13.90 2.22
N SER A 10 -24.25 -14.98 2.97
CA SER A 10 -23.24 -16.03 3.11
C SER A 10 -23.21 -16.89 1.83
N PHE A 11 -22.27 -16.61 0.93
CA PHE A 11 -21.80 -17.62 -0.03
C PHE A 11 -20.75 -18.48 0.69
N PRO A 12 -21.05 -19.72 1.13
CA PRO A 12 -20.03 -20.56 1.73
C PRO A 12 -19.11 -21.06 0.61
N ALA A 13 -17.86 -20.61 0.62
CA ALA A 13 -16.81 -21.24 -0.16
C ALA A 13 -16.65 -22.70 0.32
N PRO A 14 -16.78 -23.71 -0.56
CA PRO A 14 -16.70 -25.10 -0.12
C PRO A 14 -15.26 -25.46 0.24
N GLY A 15 -15.00 -25.75 1.51
CA GLY A 15 -13.83 -26.52 1.94
C GLY A 15 -12.77 -25.82 2.79
N LEU A 16 -12.98 -24.58 3.23
CA LEU A 16 -12.15 -24.01 4.31
C LEU A 16 -12.80 -24.38 5.66
N PRO A 17 -12.03 -24.88 6.66
CA PRO A 17 -12.55 -24.98 8.02
C PRO A 17 -13.03 -23.60 8.45
N GLU A 18 -14.27 -23.48 8.94
CA GLU A 18 -14.69 -22.29 9.68
C GLU A 18 -13.78 -22.17 10.90
N LEU A 19 -12.73 -21.35 10.78
CA LEU A 19 -11.87 -20.98 11.90
C LEU A 19 -12.68 -20.05 12.79
N LYS A 20 -13.43 -20.66 13.70
CA LYS A 20 -14.15 -19.96 14.76
C LYS A 20 -13.12 -19.19 15.59
N ASP A 21 -13.36 -17.89 15.80
CA ASP A 21 -12.54 -16.99 16.62
C ASP A 21 -11.22 -16.49 15.97
N VAL A 22 -11.11 -16.56 14.65
CA VAL A 22 -9.94 -16.02 13.92
C VAL A 22 -10.28 -14.71 13.22
N GLN A 23 -9.41 -13.72 13.33
CA GLN A 23 -9.57 -12.39 12.73
C GLN A 23 -8.33 -11.97 11.92
N LEU A 24 -8.52 -10.99 11.04
CA LEU A 24 -7.44 -10.27 10.40
C LEU A 24 -7.31 -8.92 11.12
N LEU A 25 -6.07 -8.49 11.34
CA LEU A 25 -5.80 -7.16 11.86
C LEU A 25 -6.03 -6.12 10.76
N GLU A 26 -6.93 -5.18 10.99
CA GLU A 26 -7.09 -4.01 10.12
C GLU A 26 -5.97 -3.00 10.38
N GLN A 27 -5.29 -2.56 9.34
CA GLN A 27 -4.47 -1.36 9.32
C GLN A 27 -5.27 -0.23 8.67
N VAL A 28 -5.05 1.00 9.10
CA VAL A 28 -5.76 2.19 8.61
C VAL A 28 -4.79 3.27 8.14
N GLU A 29 -5.21 4.08 7.18
CA GLU A 29 -4.49 5.30 6.81
C GLU A 29 -4.66 6.34 7.93
N ILE A 30 -3.55 6.83 8.46
CA ILE A 30 -3.55 7.89 9.49
C ILE A 30 -3.20 9.26 8.93
N ASP A 31 -2.56 9.30 7.75
CA ASP A 31 -2.23 10.53 7.03
C ASP A 31 -2.11 10.31 5.52
N TRP A 32 -2.64 11.27 4.77
CA TRP A 32 -2.47 11.42 3.33
C TRP A 32 -2.26 12.91 3.02
N GLY A 33 -1.06 13.27 2.56
CA GLY A 33 -0.70 14.67 2.40
C GLY A 33 0.49 14.90 1.49
N LYS A 34 0.69 16.16 1.08
CA LYS A 34 1.81 16.55 0.24
C LYS A 34 2.99 17.05 1.08
N TYR A 35 4.12 16.35 1.00
CA TYR A 35 5.36 16.67 1.71
C TYR A 35 6.52 16.60 0.74
N TYR A 36 7.47 17.55 0.82
CA TYR A 36 8.65 17.60 -0.05
C TYR A 36 8.38 17.50 -1.56
N GLY A 37 7.15 17.86 -2.00
CA GLY A 37 6.74 17.82 -3.41
C GLY A 37 5.97 16.55 -3.83
N SER A 38 5.94 15.52 -3.00
CA SER A 38 5.26 14.24 -3.26
C SER A 38 4.05 14.05 -2.35
N TYR A 39 3.02 13.33 -2.82
CA TYR A 39 1.97 12.86 -1.92
C TYR A 39 2.46 11.59 -1.23
N LEU A 40 2.39 11.60 0.10
CA LEU A 40 2.84 10.51 0.97
C LEU A 40 1.67 9.96 1.77
N ARG A 41 1.75 8.66 2.06
CA ARG A 41 0.79 7.92 2.87
C ARG A 41 1.48 7.37 4.11
N THR A 42 0.81 7.45 5.25
CA THR A 42 1.26 6.82 6.50
C THR A 42 0.14 5.97 7.08
N LEU A 43 0.48 4.75 7.52
CA LEU A 43 -0.47 3.79 8.10
C LEU A 43 -0.40 3.76 9.63
N SER A 44 -1.37 3.08 10.25
CA SER A 44 -1.35 2.70 11.66
C SER A 44 -0.22 1.71 11.95
N ASP A 45 0.14 1.63 13.23
CA ASP A 45 1.19 0.75 13.76
C ASP A 45 0.57 -0.29 14.69
N TYR A 46 -0.53 -0.88 14.24
CA TYR A 46 -1.16 -1.95 15.00
C TYR A 46 -0.35 -3.23 14.82
N GLU A 47 -0.13 -3.96 15.91
CA GLU A 47 0.68 -5.17 15.93
C GLU A 47 -0.20 -6.42 16.02
N PRO A 48 -0.10 -7.37 15.07
CA PRO A 48 -0.90 -8.58 15.08
C PRO A 48 -0.54 -9.54 16.22
N ASP A 49 -1.54 -10.12 16.87
CA ASP A 49 -1.36 -11.19 17.84
C ASP A 49 -1.27 -12.56 17.15
N TRP A 50 -0.06 -13.04 16.90
CA TRP A 50 0.18 -14.37 16.31
C TRP A 50 0.01 -15.55 17.28
N SER A 51 -0.68 -15.35 18.41
CA SER A 51 -0.84 -16.40 19.42
C SER A 51 -1.59 -17.63 18.87
N VAL A 52 -1.13 -18.80 19.30
CA VAL A 52 -1.76 -20.09 19.00
C VAL A 52 -2.14 -20.75 20.31
N SER A 53 -3.37 -21.24 20.40
CA SER A 53 -3.84 -22.01 21.55
C SER A 53 -3.02 -23.30 21.72
N ALA A 54 -3.03 -23.88 22.92
CA ALA A 54 -2.36 -25.15 23.20
C ALA A 54 -2.83 -26.32 22.30
N SER A 55 -3.99 -26.16 21.65
CA SER A 55 -4.56 -27.12 20.70
C SER A 55 -4.07 -26.92 19.26
N GLY A 56 -3.15 -25.99 19.01
CA GLY A 56 -2.63 -25.68 17.67
C GLY A 56 -3.59 -24.88 16.79
N VAL A 57 -4.68 -24.35 17.37
CA VAL A 57 -5.64 -23.48 16.68
C VAL A 57 -5.23 -22.03 16.94
N PRO A 58 -5.12 -21.16 15.91
CA PRO A 58 -4.84 -19.74 16.11
C PRO A 58 -5.83 -19.13 17.11
N SER A 59 -5.31 -18.33 18.04
CA SER A 59 -6.10 -17.68 19.10
C SER A 59 -6.08 -16.14 19.01
N GLY A 60 -5.31 -15.59 18.07
CA GLY A 60 -5.30 -14.17 17.73
C GLY A 60 -5.49 -13.96 16.23
N ASP A 61 -4.70 -13.05 15.65
CA ASP A 61 -4.72 -12.71 14.24
C ASP A 61 -4.07 -13.79 13.38
N VAL A 62 -4.64 -14.03 12.19
CA VAL A 62 -4.03 -14.92 11.17
C VAL A 62 -3.47 -14.16 9.98
N GLY A 63 -3.48 -12.84 10.05
CA GLY A 63 -3.05 -11.95 8.99
C GLY A 63 -3.49 -10.52 9.27
N TRP A 64 -3.27 -9.68 8.29
CA TRP A 64 -3.66 -8.28 8.31
C TRP A 64 -4.29 -7.89 6.98
N PHE A 65 -5.03 -6.80 6.97
CA PHE A 65 -5.52 -6.15 5.76
C PHE A 65 -5.42 -4.64 5.91
N PHE A 66 -5.31 -3.95 4.78
CA PHE A 66 -5.42 -2.50 4.69
C PHE A 66 -6.41 -2.23 3.56
N ASP A 67 -7.55 -1.64 3.90
CA ASP A 67 -8.49 -1.20 2.88
C ASP A 67 -7.95 0.05 2.21
N LEU A 68 -7.71 -0.05 0.91
CA LEU A 68 -7.23 1.09 0.13
C LEU A 68 -8.29 2.19 0.16
N PRO A 69 -7.92 3.43 0.52
CA PRO A 69 -8.88 4.52 0.67
C PRO A 69 -9.72 4.70 -0.58
N TYR A 70 -11.03 4.82 -0.37
CA TYR A 70 -11.96 5.25 -1.38
C TYR A 70 -12.12 6.76 -1.27
N ASN A 71 -11.85 7.50 -2.35
CA ASN A 71 -12.22 8.91 -2.38
C ASN A 71 -13.73 8.99 -2.59
N LEU A 72 -14.48 9.41 -1.56
CA LEU A 72 -15.94 9.53 -1.55
C LEU A 72 -16.48 10.65 -2.47
N GLY A 73 -15.79 10.97 -3.57
CA GLY A 73 -16.22 12.02 -4.49
C GLY A 73 -16.45 13.33 -3.73
N LEU A 74 -15.39 13.95 -3.19
CA LEU A 74 -15.40 15.41 -3.07
C LEU A 74 -14.49 15.98 -4.16
N ASP A 75 -14.60 15.40 -5.35
CA ASP A 75 -13.81 15.78 -6.52
C ASP A 75 -14.58 16.71 -7.47
N GLU A 76 -15.79 17.13 -7.07
CA GLU A 76 -16.71 17.99 -7.81
C GLU A 76 -17.10 17.39 -9.17
N LEU A 77 -17.09 16.06 -9.30
CA LEU A 77 -17.41 15.36 -10.54
C LEU A 77 -18.71 14.58 -10.44
N ASP A 78 -19.48 14.66 -11.53
CA ASP A 78 -20.69 13.89 -11.80
C ASP A 78 -20.28 12.56 -12.45
N ASN A 79 -20.07 11.54 -11.61
CA ASN A 79 -19.50 10.24 -11.96
C ASN A 79 -20.53 9.28 -12.57
N ASP A 80 -21.82 9.57 -12.47
CA ASP A 80 -22.91 8.77 -13.05
C ASP A 80 -23.72 9.48 -14.15
N GLY A 81 -23.49 10.78 -14.34
CA GLY A 81 -24.04 11.61 -15.40
C GLY A 81 -25.44 12.17 -15.11
N ASP A 82 -25.86 12.22 -13.85
CA ASP A 82 -27.20 12.68 -13.45
C ASP A 82 -27.29 14.21 -13.21
N GLY A 83 -26.15 14.90 -13.19
CA GLY A 83 -26.00 16.34 -13.03
C GLY A 83 -25.79 16.81 -11.59
N GLN A 84 -25.66 15.90 -10.63
CA GLN A 84 -25.23 16.16 -9.27
C GLN A 84 -23.75 15.76 -9.12
N ILE A 85 -23.09 16.33 -8.12
CA ILE A 85 -21.68 16.06 -7.83
C ILE A 85 -21.61 15.66 -6.37
N ASP A 86 -20.69 14.76 -6.06
CA ASP A 86 -20.32 14.41 -4.70
C ASP A 86 -21.46 13.73 -3.90
N GLU A 87 -22.23 12.84 -4.53
CA GLU A 87 -23.36 12.13 -3.88
C GLU A 87 -22.94 10.80 -3.21
N ASP A 88 -23.66 10.43 -2.14
CA ASP A 88 -23.39 9.21 -1.36
C ASP A 88 -23.48 7.91 -2.20
N ASP A 89 -24.23 7.90 -3.30
CA ASP A 89 -24.37 6.78 -4.24
C ASP A 89 -23.40 6.81 -5.43
N GLU A 90 -22.73 7.93 -5.70
CA GLU A 90 -21.57 8.02 -6.61
C GLU A 90 -20.35 7.26 -6.06
N ALA A 91 -20.36 6.96 -4.75
CA ALA A 91 -19.37 6.13 -4.06
C ALA A 91 -19.22 4.71 -4.64
N ASN A 92 -20.04 4.32 -5.63
CA ASN A 92 -20.03 3.00 -6.23
C ASN A 92 -19.49 2.93 -7.66
N ILE A 93 -19.16 4.04 -8.35
CA ILE A 93 -19.03 3.96 -9.82
C ILE A 93 -17.59 3.99 -10.39
N LEU A 94 -16.61 4.86 -10.07
CA LEU A 94 -15.32 4.79 -10.82
C LEU A 94 -13.95 5.12 -10.18
N ALA A 95 -13.79 5.59 -8.94
CA ALA A 95 -12.47 6.02 -8.42
C ALA A 95 -11.95 5.25 -7.18
N GLY A 96 -12.16 3.92 -7.14
CA GLY A 96 -11.58 3.08 -6.08
C GLY A 96 -10.11 2.79 -6.33
N GLU A 97 -9.24 3.19 -5.40
CA GLU A 97 -7.85 2.73 -5.40
C GLU A 97 -7.80 1.20 -5.36
N ARG A 98 -6.96 0.59 -6.20
CA ARG A 98 -6.89 -0.87 -6.35
C ARG A 98 -5.50 -1.38 -6.69
N VAL A 99 -5.20 -2.59 -6.25
CA VAL A 99 -3.97 -3.31 -6.65
C VAL A 99 -4.24 -4.09 -7.93
N VAL A 100 -3.55 -3.74 -9.01
CA VAL A 100 -3.63 -4.42 -10.32
C VAL A 100 -2.30 -5.00 -10.78
N LYS A 101 -1.28 -4.93 -9.93
CA LYS A 101 0.08 -5.42 -10.17
C LYS A 101 0.41 -6.50 -9.15
N ASP A 102 1.34 -7.38 -9.51
CA ASP A 102 1.84 -8.39 -8.59
C ASP A 102 2.52 -7.73 -7.39
N VAL A 103 2.12 -8.14 -6.19
CA VAL A 103 2.83 -7.81 -4.95
C VAL A 103 4.10 -8.65 -4.86
N PHE A 104 5.19 -8.05 -4.39
CA PHE A 104 6.44 -8.77 -4.15
C PHE A 104 7.04 -8.35 -2.81
N ILE A 105 7.83 -9.25 -2.22
CA ILE A 105 8.48 -9.01 -0.93
C ILE A 105 9.94 -8.70 -1.17
N ARG A 106 10.46 -7.68 -0.49
CA ARG A 106 11.87 -7.26 -0.54
C ARG A 106 12.25 -6.63 0.80
N ASN A 107 13.42 -6.98 1.34
CA ASN A 107 13.90 -6.47 2.63
C ASN A 107 12.89 -6.64 3.81
N GLY A 108 12.10 -7.72 3.80
CA GLY A 108 11.04 -7.94 4.80
C GLY A 108 9.78 -7.07 4.63
N LEU A 109 9.73 -6.25 3.58
CA LEU A 109 8.60 -5.38 3.25
C LEU A 109 7.80 -5.95 2.08
N ALA A 110 6.48 -5.88 2.18
CA ALA A 110 5.57 -6.07 1.06
C ALA A 110 5.56 -4.80 0.22
N VAL A 111 6.02 -4.90 -1.02
CA VAL A 111 5.98 -3.82 -2.00
C VAL A 111 4.70 -3.95 -2.81
N VAL A 112 3.79 -3.00 -2.61
CA VAL A 112 2.47 -2.97 -3.26
C VAL A 112 2.37 -1.75 -4.14
N ILE A 113 2.04 -1.94 -5.42
CA ILE A 113 1.79 -0.84 -6.35
C ILE A 113 0.28 -0.80 -6.59
N SER A 114 -0.39 0.18 -5.99
CA SER A 114 -1.80 0.44 -6.23
C SER A 114 -1.99 1.45 -7.35
N LEU A 115 -3.21 1.54 -7.86
CA LEU A 115 -3.65 2.46 -8.89
C LEU A 115 -4.91 3.17 -8.40
N ILE A 116 -4.86 4.49 -8.34
CA ILE A 116 -6.01 5.38 -8.32
C ILE A 116 -6.36 5.67 -9.79
N PRO A 117 -7.47 5.14 -10.34
CA PRO A 117 -7.86 5.39 -11.72
C PRO A 117 -8.03 6.89 -11.98
N GLY A 118 -7.64 7.33 -13.17
CA GLY A 118 -7.93 8.69 -13.63
C GLY A 118 -9.40 8.82 -14.03
N ASN A 119 -9.95 10.03 -13.88
CA ASN A 119 -11.35 10.31 -14.14
C ASN A 119 -11.63 10.54 -15.64
N SER A 120 -10.58 10.70 -16.47
CA SER A 120 -10.69 10.82 -17.93
C SER A 120 -9.95 9.71 -18.67
N PRO A 121 -10.52 9.15 -19.76
CA PRO A 121 -9.85 8.18 -20.61
C PRO A 121 -8.65 8.76 -21.37
N CYS A 122 -8.50 10.09 -21.40
CA CYS A 122 -7.36 10.79 -21.97
C CYS A 122 -6.23 11.03 -20.97
N ASP A 123 -6.50 10.90 -19.67
CA ASP A 123 -5.46 10.90 -18.66
C ASP A 123 -4.64 9.63 -18.85
N GLY A 124 -3.35 9.64 -18.51
CA GLY A 124 -2.47 8.50 -18.67
C GLY A 124 -2.79 7.29 -17.79
N GLY A 125 -4.05 7.08 -17.42
CA GLY A 125 -4.57 5.91 -16.71
C GLY A 125 -4.77 6.12 -15.21
N GLY A 126 -4.37 7.28 -14.66
CA GLY A 126 -4.47 7.60 -13.24
C GLY A 126 -3.11 7.76 -12.57
N ASN A 127 -3.07 7.59 -11.25
CA ASN A 127 -1.87 7.72 -10.43
C ASN A 127 -1.59 6.41 -9.70
N SER A 128 -0.31 6.07 -9.54
CA SER A 128 0.07 4.90 -8.74
C SER A 128 0.61 5.32 -7.39
N ILE A 129 0.40 4.49 -6.38
CA ILE A 129 1.08 4.64 -5.09
C ILE A 129 1.93 3.41 -4.86
N VAL A 130 3.23 3.64 -4.65
CA VAL A 130 4.17 2.60 -4.23
C VAL A 130 4.13 2.55 -2.72
N HIS A 131 3.70 1.42 -2.17
CA HIS A 131 3.65 1.17 -0.74
C HIS A 131 4.72 0.18 -0.33
N GLU A 132 5.30 0.43 0.83
CA GLU A 132 6.18 -0.49 1.54
C GLU A 132 5.71 -0.62 2.98
N MET A 133 5.37 -1.86 3.33
CA MET A 133 4.77 -2.21 4.61
C MET A 133 5.47 -3.45 5.15
N PRO A 134 5.71 -3.57 6.47
CA PRO A 134 6.26 -4.80 7.03
C PRO A 134 5.40 -5.98 6.64
N PHE A 135 5.97 -7.00 6.00
CA PHE A 135 5.19 -8.14 5.49
C PHE A 135 4.41 -8.85 6.59
N CYS A 136 4.95 -8.87 7.81
CA CYS A 136 4.34 -9.52 8.96
C CYS A 136 3.19 -8.71 9.59
N SER A 137 3.17 -7.38 9.53
CA SER A 137 2.13 -6.58 10.23
C SER A 137 1.24 -5.76 9.30
N GLY A 138 1.74 -5.41 8.11
CA GLY A 138 1.07 -4.49 7.19
C GLY A 138 1.02 -3.04 7.66
N GLY A 139 1.56 -2.76 8.85
CA GLY A 139 1.45 -1.46 9.50
C GLY A 139 2.52 -0.47 9.07
N ARG A 140 2.74 0.51 9.93
CA ARG A 140 3.72 1.58 9.75
C ARG A 140 5.15 1.05 9.80
N LEU A 141 6.04 1.70 9.07
CA LEU A 141 7.47 1.46 9.18
C LEU A 141 7.98 2.04 10.52
N THR A 142 9.00 1.41 11.11
CA THR A 142 9.67 1.94 12.31
C THR A 142 10.74 2.97 11.94
N GLU A 143 11.40 2.75 10.80
CA GLU A 143 12.47 3.57 10.25
C GLU A 143 12.11 4.07 8.85
N PRO A 144 12.66 5.21 8.41
CA PRO A 144 12.49 5.69 7.05
C PRO A 144 13.02 4.68 6.02
N VAL A 145 12.23 4.47 4.97
CA VAL A 145 12.58 3.59 3.85
C VAL A 145 12.80 4.39 2.58
N PHE A 146 12.19 5.56 2.42
CA PHE A 146 12.32 6.40 1.22
C PHE A 146 13.18 7.63 1.50
N ASP A 147 13.98 8.05 0.52
CA ASP A 147 14.62 9.38 0.51
C ASP A 147 13.57 10.40 0.04
N ILE A 148 12.77 10.94 0.96
CA ILE A 148 11.66 11.84 0.61
C ILE A 148 12.11 13.29 0.43
N ASN A 149 13.24 13.67 1.04
CA ASN A 149 13.76 15.02 0.96
C ASN A 149 14.79 15.21 -0.19
N ASN A 150 15.18 14.12 -0.86
CA ASN A 150 16.13 14.05 -1.98
C ASN A 150 17.53 14.57 -1.66
N ASP A 151 18.01 14.40 -0.43
CA ASP A 151 19.37 14.78 -0.05
C ASP A 151 20.42 13.68 -0.30
N GLY A 152 19.95 12.49 -0.68
CA GLY A 152 20.77 11.36 -1.05
C GLY A 152 21.04 10.38 0.09
N LEU A 153 20.49 10.61 1.28
CA LEU A 153 20.53 9.72 2.43
C LEU A 153 19.11 9.32 2.80
N ILE A 154 18.97 8.16 3.45
CA ILE A 154 17.69 7.71 4.00
C ILE A 154 17.88 7.68 5.50
N ASP A 155 17.42 8.73 6.17
CA ASP A 155 17.66 8.97 7.60
C ASP A 155 16.47 9.62 8.29
N GLU A 156 16.62 9.98 9.57
CA GLU A 156 15.57 10.60 10.39
C GLU A 156 14.93 11.86 9.78
N ARG A 157 15.59 12.52 8.82
CA ARG A 157 15.07 13.67 8.07
C ARG A 157 14.12 13.28 6.95
N ASP A 158 13.91 11.98 6.74
CA ASP A 158 12.92 11.40 5.83
C ASP A 158 11.63 10.96 6.54
N ARG A 159 11.42 11.47 7.76
CA ARG A 159 10.14 11.39 8.47
C ARG A 159 9.29 12.63 8.21
N ILE A 160 7.98 12.48 8.37
CA ILE A 160 7.00 13.57 8.30
C ILE A 160 6.34 13.80 9.66
N GLU A 161 5.97 15.05 9.94
CA GLU A 161 5.32 15.42 11.20
C GLU A 161 3.80 15.26 11.08
N ILE A 162 3.23 14.32 11.84
CA ILE A 162 1.80 14.01 11.88
C ILE A 162 1.36 14.13 13.34
N ASN A 163 0.44 15.06 13.64
CA ASN A 163 -0.08 15.29 14.99
C ASN A 163 0.99 15.48 16.09
N GLY A 164 2.15 16.05 15.73
CA GLY A 164 3.28 16.27 16.64
C GLY A 164 4.21 15.06 16.82
N GLU A 165 3.98 13.97 16.09
CA GLU A 165 4.88 12.81 16.01
C GLU A 165 5.62 12.80 14.68
N SER A 166 6.90 12.41 14.70
CA SER A 166 7.72 12.27 13.50
C SER A 166 7.70 10.82 13.03
N LEU A 167 7.00 10.55 11.93
CA LEU A 167 6.67 9.21 11.46
C LEU A 167 7.20 8.99 10.03
N PRO A 168 7.67 7.77 9.70
CA PRO A 168 8.10 7.46 8.35
C PRO A 168 6.87 7.15 7.46
N PRO A 169 6.85 7.62 6.21
CA PRO A 169 5.76 7.32 5.28
C PRO A 169 5.85 5.88 4.77
N ASN A 170 4.71 5.21 4.64
CA ASN A 170 4.57 3.89 4.02
C ASN A 170 4.42 3.95 2.50
N GLY A 171 3.92 5.06 1.95
CA GLY A 171 3.60 5.14 0.52
C GLY A 171 3.99 6.46 -0.11
N MET A 172 4.31 6.41 -1.41
CA MET A 172 4.60 7.57 -2.25
C MET A 172 3.83 7.49 -3.57
N MET A 173 3.14 8.58 -3.92
CA MET A 173 2.37 8.68 -5.17
C MET A 173 3.22 9.13 -6.35
N TYR A 174 2.91 8.59 -7.52
CA TYR A 174 3.51 8.91 -8.80
C TYR A 174 2.46 9.07 -9.89
N ASP A 175 2.76 9.96 -10.84
CA ASP A 175 1.90 10.16 -12.00
C ASP A 175 1.99 8.97 -12.98
N GLY A 176 0.82 8.49 -13.39
CA GLY A 176 0.66 7.37 -14.31
C GLY A 176 0.62 6.01 -13.63
N ILE A 177 0.33 4.99 -14.44
CA ILE A 177 0.32 3.59 -14.05
C ILE A 177 1.75 3.07 -14.04
N LEU A 178 2.28 2.76 -12.86
CA LEU A 178 3.60 2.16 -12.69
C LEU A 178 3.54 0.65 -12.92
N HIS A 179 4.61 0.12 -13.49
CA HIS A 179 4.83 -1.31 -13.64
C HIS A 179 5.89 -1.80 -12.67
N LYS A 180 5.98 -3.12 -12.47
CA LYS A 180 6.98 -3.74 -11.61
C LYS A 180 8.38 -3.15 -11.89
N PRO A 181 9.09 -2.65 -10.86
CA PRO A 181 10.34 -1.96 -11.08
C PRO A 181 11.48 -2.92 -11.42
N VAL A 182 12.52 -2.35 -12.03
CA VAL A 182 13.88 -2.90 -11.94
C VAL A 182 14.54 -2.27 -10.72
N VAL A 183 15.24 -3.07 -9.92
CA VAL A 183 15.96 -2.60 -8.73
C VAL A 183 17.47 -2.60 -9.03
N VAL A 184 18.14 -1.50 -8.67
CA VAL A 184 19.59 -1.33 -8.85
C VAL A 184 20.18 -0.82 -7.55
N GLY A 185 21.11 -1.58 -6.93
CA GLY A 185 21.82 -1.12 -5.74
C GLY A 185 22.70 0.11 -6.04
N ASP A 186 22.80 1.05 -5.10
CA ASP A 186 23.73 2.16 -5.21
C ASP A 186 25.17 1.62 -5.10
N PRO A 187 26.08 1.92 -6.05
CA PRO A 187 27.49 1.56 -5.91
C PRO A 187 28.19 2.25 -4.74
N ASP A 188 27.59 3.31 -4.18
CA ASP A 188 28.07 4.02 -3.00
C ASP A 188 27.64 3.28 -1.72
N GLU A 189 28.48 2.34 -1.27
CA GLU A 189 28.22 1.50 -0.09
C GLU A 189 28.01 2.30 1.22
N GLU A 190 28.45 3.56 1.28
CA GLU A 190 28.24 4.41 2.46
C GLU A 190 26.78 4.85 2.63
N LYS A 191 25.96 4.76 1.56
CA LYS A 191 24.57 5.23 1.56
C LYS A 191 23.53 4.15 1.83
N ASP A 192 23.90 2.87 1.74
CA ASP A 192 23.03 1.72 2.03
C ASP A 192 21.62 1.83 1.40
N ARG A 193 21.57 2.17 0.11
CA ARG A 193 20.32 2.44 -0.62
C ARG A 193 20.30 1.80 -2.00
N GLU A 194 19.10 1.62 -2.55
CA GLU A 194 18.87 1.11 -3.89
C GLU A 194 17.84 1.96 -4.64
N LEU A 195 17.88 1.88 -5.97
CA LEU A 195 17.01 2.61 -6.88
C LEU A 195 16.01 1.65 -7.52
N LYS A 196 14.73 1.86 -7.24
CA LYS A 196 13.64 1.30 -8.05
C LYS A 196 13.39 2.19 -9.26
N ILE A 197 13.40 1.57 -10.44
CA ILE A 197 13.15 2.21 -11.72
C ILE A 197 11.87 1.62 -12.32
N PHE A 198 10.85 2.46 -12.47
CA PHE A 198 9.52 2.07 -12.96
C PHE A 198 9.27 2.64 -14.35
N SER A 199 8.71 1.83 -15.24
CA SER A 199 8.05 2.37 -16.44
C SER A 199 6.65 2.89 -16.08
N SER A 200 6.28 4.04 -16.65
CA SER A 200 4.96 4.67 -16.48
C SER A 200 4.18 4.68 -17.79
N SER A 201 2.86 4.54 -17.71
CA SER A 201 1.93 4.73 -18.83
C SER A 201 1.98 6.14 -19.45
N ASN A 202 2.54 7.13 -18.75
CA ASN A 202 2.80 8.47 -19.27
C ASN A 202 3.97 8.53 -20.27
N GLY A 203 4.60 7.39 -20.60
CA GLY A 203 5.76 7.35 -21.49
C GLY A 203 7.04 7.86 -20.84
N THR A 204 7.04 7.99 -19.51
CA THR A 204 8.18 8.40 -18.70
C THR A 204 8.67 7.26 -17.82
N THR A 205 9.83 7.47 -17.19
CA THR A 205 10.36 6.62 -16.14
C THR A 205 10.22 7.34 -14.81
N GLN A 206 9.74 6.64 -13.80
CA GLN A 206 9.71 7.13 -12.42
C GLN A 206 10.78 6.38 -11.62
N THR A 207 11.31 7.03 -10.59
CA THR A 207 12.36 6.46 -9.74
C THR A 207 12.05 6.68 -8.28
N LEU A 208 12.43 5.70 -7.45
CA LEU A 208 12.33 5.74 -6.00
C LEU A 208 13.66 5.28 -5.40
N TRP A 209 14.30 6.14 -4.62
CA TRP A 209 15.40 5.73 -3.76
C TRP A 209 14.82 5.14 -2.48
N GLU A 210 15.22 3.92 -2.16
CA GLU A 210 14.80 3.20 -0.97
C GLU A 210 15.98 2.60 -0.22
N LYS A 211 15.77 2.20 1.02
CA LYS A 211 16.78 1.49 1.81
C LYS A 211 17.13 0.16 1.14
N GLN A 212 18.42 -0.12 1.01
CA GLN A 212 18.90 -1.31 0.31
C GLN A 212 18.48 -2.59 1.05
N GLU A 213 18.19 -3.64 0.28
CA GLU A 213 18.02 -4.96 0.86
C GLU A 213 19.34 -5.48 1.45
N GLU A 214 19.29 -5.95 2.70
CA GLU A 214 20.41 -6.69 3.31
C GLU A 214 20.60 -8.04 2.58
N THR A 215 21.37 -8.03 1.50
CA THR A 215 21.69 -9.25 0.74
C THR A 215 22.87 -9.98 1.37
N GLY A 216 22.61 -11.15 1.96
CA GLY A 216 23.65 -12.09 2.34
C GLY A 216 24.24 -12.80 1.11
N PHE A 217 25.57 -12.95 1.05
CA PHE A 217 26.21 -13.80 0.04
C PHE A 217 25.96 -15.28 0.34
N TYR A 218 25.11 -15.94 -0.44
CA TYR A 218 25.02 -17.40 -0.47
C TYR A 218 25.89 -17.93 -1.62
N TYR A 219 27.07 -18.47 -1.29
CA TYR A 219 27.86 -19.26 -2.23
C TYR A 219 27.74 -20.75 -1.88
N TRP A 220 27.56 -21.61 -2.87
CA TRP A 220 27.86 -23.04 -2.73
C TRP A 220 29.20 -23.31 -3.41
N LYS A 221 30.08 -24.04 -2.72
CA LYS A 221 31.31 -24.56 -3.31
C LYS A 221 31.03 -25.98 -3.78
N GLU A 222 30.95 -26.16 -5.09
CA GLU A 222 30.98 -27.51 -5.68
C GLU A 222 32.37 -28.12 -5.43
N HIS A 223 32.40 -29.38 -4.99
CA HIS A 223 33.63 -30.12 -4.68
C HIS A 223 33.99 -31.07 -5.82
#